data_AF-A0A7J4GHX7-F1
#
_entry.id   AF-A0A7J4GHX7-F1
#
_cell.length_a   1.000
_cell.length_b   1.000
_cell.length_c   1.000
_cell.angle_alpha   90.00
_cell.angle_beta   90.00
_cell.angle_gamma   90.00
#
_symmetry.space_group_name_H-M   'P 1'
#
loop_
_entity.id
_entity.type
_entity.pdbx_description
1 polymer ?
#
loop_
_entity_poly.entity_id
_entity_poly.type
_entity_poly.pdbx_seq_one_letter_code
_entity_poly.pdbx_strand_id
1 'polypeptide(L)'
;MAENEAESNGTEPSPPPMFDKKVEADAAFWRLKEASDEWREERIKRVLAQEGESILITLGRVIFITVCILIDGVVLTEVPISMGKTLAAWSLYLVLLIAAIKLQRDLYEKWFSVDITQINFDRQ
;
A
#
# COMPACT_ATOMS: atom_id res chain seq x y z
N MET A 1 38.60 -76.82 -26.23
CA MET A 1 39.20 -75.56 -25.77
C MET A 1 38.25 -74.46 -26.19
N ALA A 2 37.79 -73.64 -25.25
CA ALA A 2 36.84 -72.56 -25.50
C ALA A 2 37.62 -71.28 -25.81
N GLU A 3 37.41 -70.72 -26.99
CA GLU A 3 37.75 -69.32 -27.27
C GLU A 3 36.46 -68.51 -27.16
N ASN A 4 36.43 -67.60 -26.19
CA ASN A 4 35.39 -66.60 -26.03
C ASN A 4 35.72 -65.43 -26.95
N GLU A 5 34.98 -65.28 -28.04
CA GLU A 5 34.96 -64.04 -28.81
C GLU A 5 33.98 -63.07 -28.12
N ALA A 6 34.51 -61.93 -27.71
CA ALA A 6 33.75 -60.85 -27.08
C ALA A 6 32.88 -60.14 -28.12
N GLU A 7 31.57 -60.34 -28.05
CA GLU A 7 30.59 -59.53 -28.77
C GLU A 7 30.54 -58.11 -28.18
N SER A 8 31.25 -57.19 -28.84
CA SER A 8 31.01 -55.76 -28.73
C SER A 8 29.72 -55.42 -29.47
N ASN A 9 28.59 -55.32 -28.75
CA ASN A 9 27.35 -54.81 -29.31
C ASN A 9 27.11 -53.38 -28.81
N GLY A 10 27.40 -52.42 -29.69
CA GLY A 10 26.99 -51.04 -29.51
C GLY A 10 25.48 -50.90 -29.70
N THR A 11 24.80 -50.24 -28.76
CA THR A 11 23.49 -49.63 -29.01
C THR A 11 23.42 -48.38 -28.15
N GLU A 12 23.31 -47.24 -28.82
CA GLU A 12 23.39 -45.90 -28.25
C GLU A 12 22.28 -45.64 -27.21
N PRO A 13 22.52 -44.78 -26.21
CA PRO A 13 21.47 -44.34 -25.31
C PRO A 13 20.40 -43.62 -26.13
N SER A 14 19.15 -44.11 -26.07
CA SER A 14 17.97 -43.41 -26.60
C SER A 14 18.07 -41.93 -26.26
N PRO A 15 17.90 -41.01 -27.24
CA PRO A 15 17.87 -39.60 -26.93
C PRO A 15 16.80 -39.35 -25.87
N PRO A 16 17.03 -38.43 -24.91
CA PRO A 16 16.04 -38.10 -23.91
C PRO A 16 14.73 -37.74 -24.62
N PRO A 17 13.56 -38.07 -24.02
CA PRO A 17 12.27 -37.77 -24.64
C PRO A 17 12.21 -36.26 -24.93
N MET A 18 12.38 -35.91 -26.21
CA MET A 18 12.31 -34.53 -26.66
C MET A 18 10.84 -34.14 -26.55
N PHE A 19 10.48 -33.39 -25.52
CA PHE A 19 9.17 -32.77 -25.42
C PHE A 19 8.95 -31.91 -26.67
N ASP A 20 7.74 -31.96 -27.25
CA ASP A 20 7.42 -31.22 -28.47
C ASP A 20 7.68 -29.73 -28.23
N LYS A 21 8.58 -29.13 -29.01
CA LYS A 21 8.99 -27.73 -28.90
C LYS A 21 7.79 -26.78 -28.91
N LYS A 22 6.68 -27.17 -29.55
CA LYS A 22 5.43 -26.41 -29.54
C LYS A 22 4.79 -26.36 -28.16
N VAL A 23 4.76 -27.48 -27.45
CA VAL A 23 4.21 -27.59 -26.09
C VAL A 23 5.04 -26.79 -25.10
N GLU A 24 6.38 -26.83 -25.24
CA GLU A 24 7.27 -26.00 -24.42
C GLU A 24 7.12 -24.50 -24.69
N ALA A 25 6.97 -24.12 -25.98
CA ALA A 25 6.74 -22.74 -26.38
C ALA A 25 5.39 -22.20 -25.88
N ASP A 26 4.33 -23.00 -25.97
CA ASP A 26 3.00 -22.64 -25.46
C ASP A 26 3.04 -22.50 -23.92
N ALA A 27 3.71 -23.42 -23.22
CA ALA A 27 3.89 -23.33 -21.78
C ALA A 27 4.73 -22.11 -21.36
N ALA A 28 5.74 -21.73 -22.16
CA ALA A 28 6.52 -20.51 -21.94
C ALA A 28 5.68 -19.25 -22.21
N PHE A 29 4.83 -19.27 -23.24
CA PHE A 29 3.90 -18.19 -23.56
C PHE A 29 2.90 -17.95 -22.42
N TRP A 30 2.31 -19.01 -21.85
CA TRP A 30 1.38 -18.87 -20.73
C TRP A 30 2.04 -18.32 -19.47
N ARG A 31 3.28 -18.70 -19.16
CA ARG A 31 4.04 -18.12 -18.04
C ARG A 31 4.33 -16.64 -18.26
N LEU A 32 4.73 -16.28 -19.49
CA LEU A 32 5.00 -14.90 -19.83
C LEU A 32 3.71 -14.04 -19.81
N LYS A 33 2.60 -14.63 -20.24
CA LYS A 33 1.28 -14.02 -20.17
C LYS A 33 0.85 -13.78 -18.73
N GLU A 34 0.99 -14.78 -17.86
CA GLU A 34 0.66 -14.68 -16.43
C GLU A 34 1.48 -13.57 -15.75
N ALA A 35 2.81 -13.55 -15.98
CA ALA A 35 3.67 -12.49 -15.46
C ALA A 35 3.31 -11.10 -16.03
N SER A 36 2.89 -11.02 -17.29
CA SER A 36 2.44 -9.77 -17.91
C SER A 36 1.09 -9.31 -17.35
N ASP A 37 0.17 -10.24 -17.08
CA ASP A 37 -1.15 -9.93 -16.54
C ASP A 37 -1.03 -9.47 -15.07
N GLU A 38 -0.17 -10.12 -14.27
CA GLU A 38 0.18 -9.68 -12.91
C GLU A 38 0.74 -8.24 -12.92
N TRP A 39 1.68 -7.95 -13.82
CA TRP A 39 2.24 -6.60 -13.94
C TRP A 39 1.19 -5.55 -14.34
N ARG A 40 0.26 -5.90 -15.24
CA ARG A 40 -0.85 -5.01 -15.62
C ARG A 40 -1.78 -4.75 -14.45
N GLU A 41 -2.11 -5.77 -13.66
CA GLU A 41 -2.93 -5.60 -12.47
C GLU A 41 -2.26 -4.69 -11.45
N GLU A 42 -0.98 -4.86 -11.16
CA GLU A 42 -0.24 -3.99 -10.25
C GLU A 42 -0.24 -2.53 -10.70
N ARG A 43 -0.07 -2.30 -12.01
CA ARG A 43 -0.12 -0.97 -12.62
C ARG A 43 -1.49 -0.33 -12.47
N ILE A 44 -2.56 -1.08 -12.72
CA ILE A 44 -3.94 -0.61 -12.59
C ILE A 44 -4.27 -0.33 -11.12
N LYS A 45 -3.89 -1.23 -10.20
CA LYS A 45 -4.04 -1.05 -8.74
C LYS A 45 -3.39 0.24 -8.27
N ARG A 46 -2.19 0.54 -8.75
CA ARG A 46 -1.46 1.77 -8.38
C ARG A 46 -2.15 3.04 -8.90
N VAL A 47 -2.66 3.03 -10.12
CA VAL A 47 -3.36 4.18 -10.71
C VAL A 47 -4.70 4.41 -10.01
N LEU A 48 -5.48 3.36 -9.77
CA LEU A 48 -6.77 3.46 -9.08
C LEU A 48 -6.63 3.88 -7.62
N ALA A 49 -5.58 3.43 -6.93
CA ALA A 49 -5.28 3.92 -5.58
C ALA A 49 -4.98 5.43 -5.55
N GLN A 50 -4.43 5.97 -6.64
CA GLN A 50 -4.10 7.39 -6.77
C GLN A 50 -5.29 8.23 -7.25
N GLU A 51 -6.24 7.64 -8.00
CA GLU A 51 -7.47 8.29 -8.45
C GLU A 51 -8.60 8.22 -7.41
N GLY A 52 -8.57 7.21 -6.53
CA GLY A 52 -9.52 7.04 -5.42
C GLY A 52 -9.35 8.04 -4.27
N GLU A 53 -8.20 8.72 -4.16
CA GLU A 53 -8.03 9.80 -3.20
C GLU A 53 -8.69 11.08 -3.75
N SER A 54 -9.94 11.29 -3.35
CA SER A 54 -10.70 12.47 -3.76
C SER A 54 -9.93 13.75 -3.41
N ILE A 55 -9.77 14.65 -4.39
CA ILE A 55 -9.19 15.99 -4.22
C ILE A 55 -9.83 16.75 -3.04
N LEU A 56 -11.10 16.47 -2.74
CA LEU A 56 -11.83 17.03 -1.61
C LEU A 56 -11.27 16.57 -0.26
N ILE A 57 -10.82 15.32 -0.14
CA ILE A 57 -10.17 14.78 1.07
C ILE A 57 -8.81 15.47 1.25
N THR A 58 -8.03 15.59 0.18
CA THR A 58 -6.70 16.21 0.24
C THR A 58 -6.79 17.70 0.62
N LEU A 59 -7.70 18.46 -0.03
CA LEU A 59 -7.94 19.86 0.32
C LEU A 59 -8.58 20.01 1.71
N GLY A 60 -9.51 19.11 2.05
CA GLY A 60 -10.16 19.08 3.36
C GLY A 60 -9.16 18.90 4.50
N ARG A 61 -8.14 18.05 4.34
CA ARG A 61 -7.06 17.87 5.32
C ARG A 61 -6.27 19.15 5.56
N VAL A 62 -5.91 19.86 4.48
CA VAL A 62 -5.16 21.12 4.57
C VAL A 62 -5.99 22.19 5.29
N ILE A 63 -7.27 22.32 4.92
CA ILE A 63 -8.18 23.27 5.56
C ILE A 63 -8.38 22.93 7.04
N PHE A 64 -8.59 21.64 7.36
CA PHE A 64 -8.77 21.18 8.73
C PHE A 64 -7.56 21.50 9.60
N ILE A 65 -6.34 21.16 9.14
CA ILE A 65 -5.10 21.47 9.88
C ILE A 65 -4.95 22.98 10.06
N THR A 66 -5.27 23.77 9.04
CA THR A 66 -5.22 25.23 9.13
C THR A 66 -6.15 25.76 10.21
N VAL A 67 -7.39 25.25 10.29
CA VAL A 67 -8.36 25.62 11.32
C VAL A 67 -7.87 25.18 12.71
N CYS A 68 -7.32 23.97 12.85
CA CYS A 68 -6.74 23.50 14.12
C CYS A 68 -5.63 24.42 14.63
N ILE A 69 -4.70 24.83 13.76
CA ILE A 69 -3.62 25.76 14.12
C ILE A 69 -4.18 27.12 14.56
N LEU A 70 -5.23 27.62 13.89
CA LEU A 70 -5.86 28.88 14.30
C LEU A 70 -6.57 28.76 15.66
N ILE A 71 -7.27 27.65 15.91
CA ILE A 71 -7.93 27.43 17.21
C ILE A 71 -6.89 27.28 18.32
N ASP A 72 -5.88 26.42 18.13
CA ASP A 72 -4.85 26.16 19.15
C ASP A 72 -3.97 27.39 19.40
N GLY A 73 -3.64 28.13 18.34
CA GLY A 73 -2.77 29.30 18.41
C GLY A 73 -3.47 30.57 18.84
N VAL A 74 -4.69 30.84 18.37
CA VAL A 74 -5.40 32.10 18.65
C VAL A 74 -6.35 31.93 19.84
N VAL A 75 -7.27 30.96 19.78
CA VAL A 75 -8.31 30.80 20.81
C VAL A 75 -7.71 30.29 22.12
N LEU A 76 -6.83 29.29 22.05
CA LEU A 76 -6.28 28.69 23.25
C LEU A 76 -5.29 29.62 23.97
N THR A 77 -4.56 30.47 23.25
CA THR A 77 -3.61 31.43 23.87
C THR A 77 -4.29 32.61 24.53
N GLU A 78 -5.57 32.90 24.23
CA GLU A 78 -6.36 33.89 24.97
C GLU A 78 -6.56 33.49 26.44
N VAL A 79 -6.54 32.19 26.77
CA VAL A 79 -6.70 31.68 28.14
C VAL A 79 -5.59 32.21 29.07
N PRO A 80 -4.29 32.00 28.80
CA PRO A 80 -3.24 32.57 29.66
C PRO A 80 -3.19 34.10 29.62
N ILE A 81 -3.57 34.73 28.51
CA ILE A 81 -3.55 36.19 28.37
C ILE A 81 -4.63 36.85 29.24
N SER A 82 -5.87 36.35 29.19
CA SER A 82 -7.01 36.87 29.97
C SER A 82 -6.83 36.64 31.47
N MET A 83 -6.12 35.58 31.85
CA MET A 83 -5.91 35.17 33.25
C MET A 83 -4.62 35.73 33.86
N GLY A 84 -4.07 36.79 33.26
CA GLY A 84 -2.94 37.54 33.81
C GLY A 84 -1.58 36.86 33.69
N LYS A 85 -1.43 35.89 32.77
CA LYS A 85 -0.14 35.24 32.41
C LYS A 85 0.51 34.53 33.60
N THR A 86 -0.29 34.09 34.57
CA THR A 86 0.17 33.37 35.77
C THR A 86 0.63 31.95 35.43
N LEU A 87 1.51 31.37 36.26
CA LEU A 87 1.97 29.98 36.11
C LEU A 87 0.81 28.96 36.04
N ALA A 88 -0.26 29.20 36.81
CA ALA A 88 -1.46 28.37 36.79
C ALA A 88 -2.22 28.49 35.45
N ALA A 89 -2.22 29.66 34.83
CA ALA A 89 -2.85 29.83 33.53
C ALA A 89 -2.07 29.14 32.40
N TRP A 90 -0.74 29.15 32.48
CA TRP A 90 0.12 28.39 31.57
C TRP A 90 -0.02 26.88 31.75
N SER A 91 -0.15 26.38 33.00
CA SER A 91 -0.39 24.96 33.24
C SER A 91 -1.77 24.52 32.74
N LEU A 92 -2.80 25.35 32.97
CA LEU A 92 -4.15 25.13 32.43
C LEU A 92 -4.13 25.09 30.89
N TYR A 93 -3.47 26.06 30.25
CA TYR A 93 -3.27 26.11 28.80
C TYR A 93 -2.65 24.82 28.26
N LEU A 94 -1.56 24.33 28.89
CA LEU A 94 -0.89 23.12 28.46
C LEU A 94 -1.83 21.91 28.49
N VAL A 95 -2.61 21.76 29.55
CA VAL A 95 -3.58 20.66 29.70
C VAL A 95 -4.66 20.76 28.62
N LEU A 96 -5.20 21.95 28.37
CA LEU A 96 -6.18 22.19 27.31
C LEU A 96 -5.60 21.90 25.93
N LEU A 97 -4.36 22.31 25.66
CA LEU A 97 -3.69 22.07 24.39
C LEU A 97 -3.50 20.58 24.12
N ILE A 98 -3.04 19.82 25.12
CA ILE A 98 -2.88 18.36 24.99
C ILE A 98 -4.23 17.69 24.71
N ALA A 99 -5.29 18.13 25.39
CA ALA A 99 -6.64 17.62 25.18
C ALA A 99 -7.16 17.97 23.78
N ALA A 100 -6.96 19.22 23.33
CA ALA A 100 -7.35 19.68 22.01
C ALA A 100 -6.65 18.88 20.91
N ILE A 101 -5.33 18.69 20.99
CA ILE A 101 -4.55 17.91 20.01
C ILE A 101 -5.06 16.46 19.94
N LYS A 102 -5.33 15.83 21.09
CA LYS A 102 -5.89 14.47 21.13
C LYS A 102 -7.24 14.40 20.43
N LEU A 103 -8.13 15.34 20.75
CA LEU A 103 -9.45 15.41 20.14
C LEU A 103 -9.35 15.67 18.63
N GLN A 104 -8.52 16.61 18.21
CA GLN A 104 -8.28 16.94 16.80
C GLN A 104 -7.73 15.73 16.04
N ARG A 105 -6.81 14.97 16.63
CA ARG A 105 -6.28 13.73 16.04
C ARG A 105 -7.38 12.69 15.85
N ASP A 106 -8.19 12.44 16.86
CA ASP A 106 -9.30 11.47 16.77
C ASP A 106 -10.34 11.90 15.74
N LEU A 107 -10.66 13.20 15.68
CA LEU A 107 -11.56 13.76 14.66
C LEU A 107 -10.96 13.65 13.26
N TYR A 108 -9.67 13.97 13.10
CA TYR A 108 -8.97 13.87 11.83
C TYR A 108 -8.98 12.44 11.31
N GLU A 109 -8.69 11.47 12.18
CA GLU A 109 -8.67 10.05 11.83
C GLU A 109 -10.08 9.57 11.43
N LYS A 110 -11.14 10.00 12.12
CA LYS A 110 -12.54 9.65 11.79
C LYS A 110 -13.06 10.32 10.52
N TRP A 111 -12.72 11.58 10.28
CA TRP A 111 -13.23 12.35 9.14
C TRP A 111 -12.47 12.06 7.84
N PHE A 112 -11.17 11.80 7.96
CA PHE A 112 -10.29 11.57 6.82
C PHE A 112 -9.76 10.13 6.75
N SER A 113 -10.39 9.18 7.45
CA SER A 113 -10.19 7.76 7.20
C SER A 113 -10.58 7.49 5.75
N VAL A 114 -9.59 7.28 4.90
CA VAL A 114 -9.81 6.86 3.52
C VAL A 114 -10.20 5.40 3.60
N ASP A 115 -11.46 5.10 3.28
CA ASP A 115 -11.98 3.74 3.27
C ASP A 115 -11.50 3.04 1.98
N ILE A 116 -10.28 2.50 2.02
CA ILE A 116 -9.65 1.78 0.90
C ILE A 116 -10.41 0.46 0.59
N THR A 117 -11.31 0.04 1.48
CA THR A 117 -12.11 -1.19 1.35
C THR A 117 -13.13 -1.17 0.22
N GLN A 118 -13.44 -0.01 -0.38
CA GLN A 118 -14.37 0.07 -1.51
C GLN A 118 -13.79 -0.46 -2.84
N ILE A 119 -12.49 -0.71 -2.89
CA ILE A 119 -11.86 -1.31 -4.06
C ILE A 119 -11.96 -2.84 -3.95
N ASN A 120 -13.17 -3.37 -4.14
CA ASN A 120 -13.42 -4.80 -4.24
C ASN A 120 -13.30 -5.24 -5.70
N PHE A 121 -12.18 -5.89 -6.05
CA PHE A 121 -11.91 -6.39 -7.41
C PHE A 121 -12.39 -7.82 -7.65
N ASP A 122 -12.97 -8.53 -6.67
CA ASP A 122 -13.44 -9.92 -6.82
C ASP A 122 -14.78 -10.03 -7.58
N ARG A 123 -15.10 -9.06 -8.44
CA ARG A 123 -16.34 -9.05 -9.21
C ARG A 123 -16.12 -8.64 -10.67
N GLN A 124 -15.42 -9.49 -11.42
CA GLN A 124 -15.85 -10.03 -12.73
C GLN A 124 -14.77 -10.93 -13.32
#